data_AF-A0A972CCP9-F1
#
_entry.id   AF-A0A972CCP9-F1
#
_cell.length_a   1.000
_cell.length_b   1.000
_cell.length_c   1.000
_cell.angle_alpha   90.00
_cell.angle_beta   90.00
_cell.angle_gamma   90.00
#
_symmetry.space_group_name_H-M   'P 1'
#
loop_
_entity.id
_entity.type
_entity.pdbx_description
1 polymer ?
#
loop_
_entity_poly.entity_id
_entity_poly.type
_entity_poly.pdbx_seq_one_letter_code
_entity_poly.pdbx_strand_id
1 'polypeptide(L)'
;MNENIYQRASSVTAEQRRAVTRQQPMVLWFTGLSGSGKSTVASEVERRLTELGMAAYMLDGDTMRAGLCSDLGFSPADRAENIRRLTEVAYLLADSGQIVLVSAISPARESRDAARKRISPRCDFVEIYVSASIEVCEARDVKGLYKKARAGEITDFTGVSAPYEAPDNPELVLDTAGQSIDVCASAVVAEVMRRQYLSVMVDAALRAGNEIMDVYGTDDFKVELKDDSSPLTVADKRSNALIVDMLKNEFPFIPILAEESADDPSRIYSPLCFIVDPLDGTKEFIKRNGEFTVNIALAYKGTPVVGVVYVPVTGEIYMGIRGGGAYRRSASGKLERLQVSRRTSELVVMRSRSHGDVREEQLLEKYKDRIARTVTAGSSIKGCKVAAGEADIYIRFGPTMEWDTAAMHCICEAAGAILLQTDGTPLTYNRKNPLNDKGFYIINRPENDFINPEI
;
A
#
# COMPACT_ATOMS: atom_id res chain seq x y z
N MET A 1 10.78 -16.40 -36.47
CA MET A 1 9.35 -16.03 -36.58
C MET A 1 8.82 -16.65 -37.85
N ASN A 2 7.64 -17.26 -37.81
CA ASN A 2 6.99 -17.82 -39.01
C ASN A 2 6.48 -16.64 -39.86
N GLU A 3 6.88 -16.55 -41.13
CA GLU A 3 6.55 -15.45 -42.05
C GLU A 3 5.04 -15.32 -42.33
N ASN A 4 4.25 -16.32 -41.91
CA ASN A 4 2.79 -16.34 -42.09
C ASN A 4 1.99 -15.93 -40.84
N ILE A 5 2.65 -15.49 -39.75
CA ILE A 5 1.95 -15.03 -38.54
C ILE A 5 1.98 -13.49 -38.49
N TYR A 6 0.82 -12.89 -38.71
CA TYR A 6 0.63 -11.45 -38.64
C TYR A 6 -0.07 -11.07 -37.33
N GLN A 7 0.57 -10.25 -36.50
CA GLN A 7 -0.11 -9.65 -35.35
C GLN A 7 -1.07 -8.57 -35.83
N ARG A 8 -2.37 -8.77 -35.59
CA ARG A 8 -3.37 -7.74 -35.88
C ARG A 8 -3.30 -6.66 -34.79
N ALA A 9 -2.97 -5.44 -35.19
CA ALA A 9 -3.06 -4.29 -34.30
C ALA A 9 -4.52 -4.12 -33.83
N SER A 10 -4.72 -4.00 -32.52
CA SER A 10 -6.03 -3.68 -31.94
C SER A 10 -6.31 -2.19 -32.14
N SER A 11 -7.56 -1.83 -32.42
CA SER A 11 -8.02 -0.43 -32.39
C SER A 11 -8.14 0.13 -30.97
N VAL A 12 -7.95 -0.72 -29.94
CA VAL A 12 -8.00 -0.35 -28.53
C VAL A 12 -6.59 -0.41 -27.94
N THR A 13 -6.13 0.69 -27.36
CA THR A 13 -4.81 0.80 -26.73
C THR A 13 -4.79 0.15 -25.34
N ALA A 14 -3.59 -0.14 -24.82
CA ALA A 14 -3.43 -0.63 -23.44
C ALA A 14 -3.97 0.40 -22.42
N GLU A 15 -3.75 1.70 -22.66
CA GLU A 15 -4.30 2.79 -21.84
C GLU A 15 -5.83 2.77 -21.80
N GLN A 16 -6.49 2.58 -22.95
CA GLN A 16 -7.95 2.49 -23.00
C GLN A 16 -8.50 1.28 -22.23
N ARG A 17 -7.75 0.18 -22.12
CA ARG A 17 -8.17 -0.99 -21.32
C ARG A 17 -7.95 -0.76 -19.83
N ARG A 18 -6.80 -0.19 -19.47
CA ARG A 18 -6.51 0.25 -18.09
C ARG A 18 -7.55 1.24 -17.60
N ALA A 19 -8.06 2.09 -18.49
CA ALA A 19 -9.12 3.02 -18.20
C ALA A 19 -10.43 2.37 -17.78
N VAL A 20 -10.76 1.22 -18.37
CA VAL A 20 -11.97 0.46 -18.05
C VAL A 20 -11.85 -0.18 -16.66
N THR A 21 -10.70 -0.78 -16.34
CA THR A 21 -10.49 -1.48 -15.07
C THR A 21 -10.03 -0.57 -13.94
N ARG A 22 -9.53 0.63 -14.24
CA ARG A 22 -9.03 1.65 -13.29
C ARG A 22 -7.89 1.13 -12.42
N GLN A 23 -7.04 0.28 -13.00
CA GLN A 23 -5.88 -0.33 -12.34
C GLN A 23 -4.77 -0.60 -13.36
N GLN A 24 -3.54 -0.69 -12.87
CA GLN A 24 -2.41 -1.21 -13.65
C GLN A 24 -2.53 -2.74 -13.77
N PRO A 25 -2.43 -3.32 -14.97
CA PRO A 25 -2.46 -4.77 -15.13
C PRO A 25 -1.14 -5.38 -14.70
N MET A 26 -1.20 -6.55 -14.08
CA MET A 26 -0.01 -7.28 -13.65
C MET A 26 -0.29 -8.76 -13.52
N VAL A 27 0.78 -9.56 -13.57
CA VAL A 27 0.74 -10.99 -13.31
C VAL A 27 1.48 -11.27 -12.00
N LEU A 28 0.76 -11.84 -11.03
CA LEU A 28 1.30 -12.35 -9.79
C LEU A 28 1.58 -13.84 -9.97
N TRP A 29 2.85 -14.21 -10.10
CA TRP A 29 3.27 -15.58 -10.40
C TRP A 29 3.73 -16.30 -9.14
N PHE A 30 2.89 -17.18 -8.60
CA PHE A 30 3.21 -17.96 -7.41
C PHE A 30 4.00 -19.21 -7.79
N THR A 31 5.22 -19.34 -7.26
CA THR A 31 6.10 -20.52 -7.44
C THR A 31 6.46 -21.15 -6.10
N GLY A 32 6.72 -22.45 -6.09
CA GLY A 32 7.00 -23.24 -4.88
C GLY A 32 6.60 -24.70 -5.06
N LEU A 33 7.02 -25.56 -4.13
CA LEU A 33 6.70 -26.98 -4.11
C LEU A 33 5.19 -27.25 -4.04
N SER A 34 4.74 -28.42 -4.50
CA SER A 34 3.36 -28.87 -4.22
C SER A 34 3.10 -28.83 -2.70
N GLY A 35 1.91 -28.46 -2.24
CA GLY A 35 1.66 -28.34 -0.79
C GLY A 35 2.29 -27.13 -0.08
N SER A 36 3.05 -26.27 -0.77
CA SER A 36 3.62 -25.06 -0.15
C SER A 36 2.59 -23.97 0.19
N GLY A 37 1.33 -24.11 -0.25
CA GLY A 37 0.25 -23.16 0.04
C GLY A 37 -0.02 -22.11 -1.04
N LYS A 38 0.58 -22.22 -2.24
CA LYS A 38 0.37 -21.29 -3.37
C LYS A 38 -1.11 -20.99 -3.65
N SER A 39 -1.91 -22.00 -3.96
CA SER A 39 -3.31 -21.81 -4.33
C SER A 39 -4.15 -21.28 -3.16
N THR A 40 -3.81 -21.64 -1.93
CA THR A 40 -4.47 -21.11 -0.72
C THR A 40 -4.21 -19.62 -0.54
N VAL A 41 -2.95 -19.18 -0.64
CA VAL A 41 -2.60 -17.75 -0.55
C VAL A 41 -3.18 -16.98 -1.74
N ALA A 42 -3.03 -17.49 -2.97
CA ALA A 42 -3.54 -16.84 -4.17
C ALA A 42 -5.07 -16.64 -4.12
N SER A 43 -5.83 -17.63 -3.65
CA SER A 43 -7.28 -17.50 -3.48
C SER A 43 -7.67 -16.43 -2.46
N GLU A 44 -6.95 -16.35 -1.33
CA GLU A 44 -7.19 -15.31 -0.33
C GLU A 44 -6.80 -13.91 -0.84
N VAL A 45 -5.73 -13.81 -1.64
CA VAL A 45 -5.35 -12.56 -2.30
C VAL A 45 -6.42 -12.13 -3.31
N GLU A 46 -6.90 -13.05 -4.14
CA GLU A 46 -7.99 -12.78 -5.09
C GLU A 46 -9.23 -12.22 -4.37
N ARG A 47 -9.65 -12.86 -3.26
CA ARG A 47 -10.75 -12.38 -2.42
C ARG A 47 -10.52 -10.94 -1.95
N ARG A 48 -9.35 -10.64 -1.37
CA ARG A 48 -9.03 -9.31 -0.82
C ARG A 48 -8.95 -8.22 -1.90
N LEU A 49 -8.34 -8.53 -3.04
CA LEU A 49 -8.29 -7.58 -4.17
C LEU A 49 -9.69 -7.31 -4.72
N THR A 50 -10.55 -8.33 -4.80
CA THR A 50 -11.96 -8.16 -5.21
C THR A 50 -12.74 -7.29 -4.21
N GLU A 51 -12.49 -7.44 -2.91
CA GLU A 51 -13.09 -6.60 -1.87
C GLU A 51 -12.65 -5.14 -1.95
N LEU A 52 -11.44 -4.88 -2.46
CA LEU A 52 -10.93 -3.55 -2.81
C LEU A 52 -11.46 -3.04 -4.16
N GLY A 53 -12.34 -3.79 -4.83
CA GLY A 53 -12.94 -3.44 -6.12
C GLY A 53 -11.99 -3.60 -7.31
N MET A 54 -10.90 -4.35 -7.15
CA MET A 54 -9.94 -4.60 -8.24
C MET A 54 -10.37 -5.84 -9.04
N ALA A 55 -10.24 -5.75 -10.36
CA ALA A 55 -10.44 -6.88 -11.26
C ALA A 55 -9.25 -7.85 -11.13
N ALA A 56 -9.45 -8.90 -10.34
CA ALA A 56 -8.48 -9.96 -10.10
C ALA A 56 -9.04 -11.32 -10.57
N TYR A 57 -8.17 -12.16 -11.14
CA TYR A 57 -8.56 -13.52 -11.55
C TYR A 57 -7.42 -14.52 -11.35
N MET A 58 -7.72 -15.66 -10.73
CA MET A 58 -6.78 -16.73 -10.47
C MET A 58 -6.76 -17.80 -11.56
N LEU A 59 -5.58 -18.06 -12.11
CA LEU A 59 -5.28 -19.19 -12.99
C LEU A 59 -4.61 -20.30 -12.19
N ASP A 60 -5.35 -21.36 -11.90
CA ASP A 60 -4.83 -22.57 -11.25
C ASP A 60 -4.38 -23.62 -12.27
N GLY A 61 -3.19 -24.18 -12.05
CA GLY A 61 -2.58 -25.15 -12.97
C GLY A 61 -3.35 -26.47 -13.11
N ASP A 62 -4.10 -26.92 -12.11
CA ASP A 62 -4.95 -28.12 -12.21
C ASP A 62 -6.25 -27.79 -12.94
N THR A 63 -6.86 -26.63 -12.68
CA THR A 63 -8.05 -26.15 -13.40
C THR A 63 -7.78 -26.02 -14.90
N MET A 64 -6.60 -25.52 -15.29
CA MET A 64 -6.22 -25.42 -16.71
C MET A 64 -6.11 -26.79 -17.37
N ARG A 65 -5.63 -27.82 -16.65
CA ARG A 65 -5.56 -29.20 -17.13
C ARG A 65 -6.93 -29.87 -17.28
N ALA A 66 -7.97 -29.37 -16.61
CA ALA A 66 -9.33 -29.83 -16.88
C ALA A 66 -9.92 -29.27 -18.20
N GLY A 67 -9.28 -28.24 -18.78
CA GLY A 67 -9.77 -27.55 -19.99
C GLY A 67 -8.68 -27.34 -21.03
N LEU A 68 -8.10 -26.12 -21.08
CA LEU A 68 -7.15 -25.69 -22.11
C LEU A 68 -5.91 -26.59 -22.24
N CYS A 69 -5.54 -27.28 -21.17
CA CYS A 69 -4.38 -28.16 -21.07
C CYS A 69 -4.78 -29.63 -20.85
N SER A 70 -5.98 -30.03 -21.28
CA SER A 70 -6.52 -31.39 -21.11
C SER A 70 -5.80 -32.47 -21.92
N ASP A 71 -5.03 -32.06 -22.92
CA ASP A 71 -4.12 -32.90 -23.69
C ASP A 71 -2.75 -33.15 -23.01
N LEU A 72 -2.46 -32.45 -21.90
CA LEU A 72 -1.15 -32.49 -21.25
C LEU A 72 -1.12 -33.39 -20.02
N GLY A 73 -0.13 -34.26 -19.96
CA GLY A 73 0.20 -35.05 -18.77
C GLY A 73 1.08 -34.29 -17.77
N PHE A 74 1.95 -35.06 -17.10
CA PHE A 74 2.91 -34.55 -16.10
C PHE A 74 4.37 -34.81 -16.48
N SER A 75 4.66 -35.18 -17.73
CA SER A 75 6.05 -35.28 -18.20
C SER A 75 6.74 -33.91 -18.15
N PRO A 76 8.08 -33.83 -18.14
CA PRO A 76 8.80 -32.57 -18.21
C PRO A 76 8.37 -31.68 -19.40
N ALA A 77 8.16 -32.27 -20.58
CA ALA A 77 7.69 -31.56 -21.77
C ALA A 77 6.26 -31.03 -21.60
N ASP A 78 5.33 -31.85 -21.08
CA ASP A 78 3.95 -31.43 -20.82
C ASP A 78 3.88 -30.31 -19.79
N ARG A 79 4.74 -30.34 -18.76
CA ARG A 79 4.82 -29.27 -17.77
C ARG A 79 5.32 -27.97 -18.38
N ALA A 80 6.38 -28.04 -19.20
CA ALA A 80 6.88 -26.87 -19.91
C ALA A 80 5.80 -26.26 -20.81
N GLU A 81 5.06 -27.08 -21.56
CA GLU A 81 3.96 -26.62 -22.41
C GLU A 81 2.78 -26.07 -21.59
N ASN A 82 2.44 -26.69 -20.45
CA ASN A 82 1.42 -26.17 -19.54
C ASN A 82 1.78 -24.78 -19.02
N ILE A 83 3.03 -24.55 -18.62
CA ILE A 83 3.53 -23.24 -18.18
C ILE A 83 3.53 -22.24 -19.34
N ARG A 84 3.92 -22.65 -20.55
CA ARG A 84 3.87 -21.80 -21.74
C ARG A 84 2.44 -21.36 -22.08
N ARG A 85 1.46 -22.27 -22.01
CA ARG A 85 0.03 -21.95 -22.23
C ARG A 85 -0.51 -21.03 -21.15
N LEU A 86 -0.23 -21.32 -19.88
CA LEU A 86 -0.57 -20.44 -18.75
C LEU A 86 -0.01 -19.03 -18.94
N THR A 87 1.23 -18.91 -19.40
CA THR A 87 1.88 -17.63 -19.69
C THR A 87 1.09 -16.83 -20.74
N GLU A 88 0.70 -17.46 -21.85
CA GLU A 88 -0.07 -16.76 -22.89
C GLU A 88 -1.45 -16.33 -22.41
N VAL A 89 -2.15 -17.17 -21.64
CA VAL A 89 -3.44 -16.81 -21.05
C VAL A 89 -3.29 -15.67 -20.05
N ALA A 90 -2.30 -15.74 -19.16
CA ALA A 90 -2.01 -14.70 -18.18
C ALA A 90 -1.66 -13.37 -18.87
N TYR A 91 -0.85 -13.41 -19.93
CA TYR A 91 -0.55 -12.24 -20.75
C TYR A 91 -1.82 -11.64 -21.36
N LEU A 92 -2.70 -12.44 -21.97
CA LEU A 92 -3.91 -11.92 -22.63
C LEU A 92 -4.91 -11.32 -21.62
N LEU A 93 -5.08 -11.96 -20.46
CA LEU A 93 -5.93 -11.43 -19.39
C LEU A 93 -5.34 -10.16 -18.78
N ALA A 94 -4.03 -10.10 -18.54
CA ALA A 94 -3.37 -8.88 -18.06
C ALA A 94 -3.43 -7.76 -19.12
N ASP A 95 -3.17 -8.05 -20.40
CA ASP A 95 -3.29 -7.09 -21.52
C ASP A 95 -4.74 -6.59 -21.68
N SER A 96 -5.74 -7.28 -21.12
CA SER A 96 -7.14 -6.84 -21.02
C SER A 96 -7.43 -5.90 -19.85
N GLY A 97 -6.47 -5.65 -18.97
CA GLY A 97 -6.58 -4.72 -17.83
C GLY A 97 -6.67 -5.38 -16.44
N GLN A 98 -6.51 -6.70 -16.34
CA GLN A 98 -6.72 -7.45 -15.08
C GLN A 98 -5.43 -7.65 -14.27
N ILE A 99 -5.58 -7.92 -12.97
CA ILE A 99 -4.55 -8.53 -12.13
C ILE A 99 -4.73 -10.05 -12.19
N VAL A 100 -3.74 -10.76 -12.72
CA VAL A 100 -3.84 -12.21 -12.92
C VAL A 100 -2.97 -12.94 -11.90
N LEU A 101 -3.55 -13.85 -11.13
CA LEU A 101 -2.84 -14.66 -10.14
C LEU A 101 -2.57 -16.04 -10.72
N VAL A 102 -1.33 -16.32 -11.10
CA VAL A 102 -0.96 -17.66 -11.60
C VAL A 102 -0.48 -18.51 -10.44
N SER A 103 -1.25 -19.53 -10.08
CA SER A 103 -0.87 -20.56 -9.12
C SER A 103 -0.67 -21.89 -9.83
N ALA A 104 0.57 -22.17 -10.22
CA ALA A 104 0.92 -23.41 -10.90
C ALA A 104 2.27 -23.96 -10.41
N ILE A 105 2.46 -25.27 -10.55
CA ILE A 105 3.76 -25.91 -10.33
C ILE A 105 4.65 -25.55 -11.52
N SER A 106 5.55 -24.59 -11.31
CA SER A 106 6.49 -24.06 -12.31
C SER A 106 7.95 -24.32 -11.88
N PRO A 107 8.45 -25.57 -11.99
CA PRO A 107 9.66 -26.00 -11.28
C PRO A 107 10.96 -25.45 -11.87
N ALA A 108 11.06 -25.31 -13.19
CA ALA A 108 12.24 -24.82 -13.87
C ALA A 108 12.27 -23.28 -13.87
N ARG A 109 13.41 -22.67 -13.54
CA ARG A 109 13.60 -21.21 -13.65
C ARG A 109 13.42 -20.73 -15.08
N GLU A 110 13.97 -21.45 -16.06
CA GLU A 110 13.89 -21.10 -17.48
C GLU A 110 12.45 -20.84 -17.94
N SER A 111 11.49 -21.65 -17.49
CA SER A 111 10.08 -21.46 -17.84
C SER A 111 9.48 -20.20 -17.22
N ARG A 112 9.90 -19.83 -16.00
CA ARG A 112 9.46 -18.60 -15.32
C ARG A 112 10.12 -17.37 -15.91
N ASP A 113 11.39 -17.45 -16.32
CA ASP A 113 12.10 -16.40 -17.04
C ASP A 113 11.49 -16.15 -18.42
N ALA A 114 11.11 -17.21 -19.12
CA ALA A 114 10.36 -17.11 -20.38
C ALA A 114 9.00 -16.44 -20.17
N ALA A 115 8.29 -16.77 -19.08
CA ALA A 115 7.03 -16.13 -18.72
C ALA A 115 7.20 -14.63 -18.46
N ARG A 116 8.17 -14.26 -17.62
CA ARG A 116 8.55 -12.87 -17.35
C ARG A 116 8.86 -12.13 -18.65
N LYS A 117 9.76 -12.67 -19.48
CA LYS A 117 10.13 -12.08 -20.78
C LYS A 117 8.92 -11.86 -21.70
N ARG A 118 7.94 -12.76 -21.66
CA ARG A 118 6.73 -12.68 -22.49
C ARG A 118 5.74 -11.61 -21.99
N ILE A 119 5.67 -11.39 -20.67
CA ILE A 119 4.68 -10.53 -20.01
C ILE A 119 5.18 -9.10 -19.81
N SER A 120 6.44 -8.94 -19.34
CA SER A 120 7.05 -7.66 -18.96
C SER A 120 7.01 -6.54 -20.01
N PRO A 121 7.01 -6.80 -21.34
CA PRO A 121 6.88 -5.72 -22.32
C PRO A 121 5.56 -4.95 -22.27
N ARG A 122 4.52 -5.47 -21.61
CA ARG A 122 3.20 -4.83 -21.53
C ARG A 122 2.59 -4.74 -20.14
N CYS A 123 2.94 -5.66 -19.26
CA CYS A 123 2.36 -5.73 -17.91
C CYS A 123 3.46 -6.06 -16.90
N ASP A 124 3.27 -5.60 -15.68
CA ASP A 124 4.15 -5.97 -14.58
C ASP A 124 4.11 -7.50 -14.35
N PHE A 125 5.27 -8.08 -14.08
CA PHE A 125 5.41 -9.48 -13.69
C PHE A 125 6.05 -9.53 -12.29
N VAL A 126 5.36 -10.16 -11.35
CA VAL A 126 5.77 -10.25 -9.95
C VAL A 126 5.89 -11.72 -9.58
N GLU A 127 7.11 -12.20 -9.41
CA GLU A 127 7.41 -13.56 -8.98
C GLU A 127 7.37 -13.66 -7.47
N ILE A 128 6.45 -14.50 -6.98
CA ILE A 128 6.17 -14.71 -5.57
C ILE A 128 6.63 -16.12 -5.21
N TYR A 129 7.73 -16.21 -4.48
CA TYR A 129 8.24 -17.47 -3.98
C TYR A 129 7.54 -17.87 -2.69
N VAL A 130 6.73 -18.92 -2.76
CA VAL A 130 6.06 -19.53 -1.60
C VAL A 130 6.98 -20.60 -1.02
N SER A 131 7.82 -20.17 -0.09
CA SER A 131 8.86 -20.97 0.54
C SER A 131 8.26 -21.89 1.60
N ALA A 132 8.48 -23.20 1.43
CA ALA A 132 8.20 -24.23 2.42
C ALA A 132 9.14 -25.41 2.17
N SER A 133 9.64 -26.04 3.23
CA SER A 133 10.47 -27.24 3.08
C SER A 133 9.64 -28.40 2.54
N ILE A 134 10.30 -29.41 1.97
CA ILE A 134 9.61 -30.58 1.45
C ILE A 134 8.89 -31.34 2.57
N GLU A 135 9.46 -31.39 3.77
CA GLU A 135 8.88 -32.04 4.94
C GLU A 135 7.58 -31.34 5.35
N VAL A 136 7.56 -30.01 5.34
CA VAL A 136 6.34 -29.23 5.61
C VAL A 136 5.28 -29.49 4.52
N CYS A 137 5.69 -29.53 3.26
CA CYS A 137 4.79 -29.81 2.15
C CYS A 137 4.19 -31.22 2.23
N GLU A 138 5.03 -32.21 2.56
CA GLU A 138 4.65 -33.62 2.72
C GLU A 138 3.72 -33.81 3.92
N ALA A 139 3.96 -33.11 5.03
CA ALA A 139 3.07 -33.11 6.19
C ALA A 139 1.68 -32.51 5.89
N ARG A 140 1.57 -31.63 4.89
CA ARG A 140 0.31 -31.00 4.43
C ARG A 140 -0.40 -31.79 3.33
N ASP A 141 0.12 -32.95 2.91
CA ASP A 141 -0.35 -33.69 1.75
C ASP A 141 -1.70 -34.41 1.97
N VAL A 142 -2.79 -33.66 1.85
CA VAL A 142 -4.16 -34.20 1.98
C VAL A 142 -4.51 -35.19 0.85
N LYS A 143 -3.84 -35.07 -0.31
CA LYS A 143 -4.11 -35.89 -1.50
C LYS A 143 -3.29 -37.19 -1.54
N GLY A 144 -2.34 -37.37 -0.61
CA GLY A 144 -1.44 -38.52 -0.55
C GLY A 144 -0.49 -38.64 -1.75
N LEU A 145 -0.23 -37.54 -2.47
CA LEU A 145 0.63 -37.50 -3.65
C LEU A 145 2.11 -37.72 -3.32
N TYR A 146 2.59 -37.17 -2.19
CA TYR A 146 3.95 -37.37 -1.71
C TYR A 146 4.18 -38.84 -1.35
N LYS A 147 3.23 -39.47 -0.64
CA LYS A 147 3.32 -40.90 -0.32
C LYS A 147 3.42 -41.77 -1.57
N LYS A 148 2.58 -41.50 -2.57
CA LYS A 148 2.61 -42.20 -3.88
C LYS A 148 3.92 -41.95 -4.64
N ALA A 149 4.43 -40.72 -4.63
CA ALA A 149 5.71 -40.39 -5.24
C ALA A 149 6.89 -41.10 -4.56
N ARG A 150 6.93 -41.16 -3.24
CA ARG A 150 7.94 -41.91 -2.45
C ARG A 150 7.88 -43.41 -2.71
N ALA A 151 6.69 -43.95 -2.94
CA ALA A 151 6.48 -45.35 -3.32
C ALA A 151 6.81 -45.65 -4.80
N GLY A 152 7.15 -44.63 -5.60
CA GLY A 152 7.45 -44.77 -7.03
C GLY A 152 6.22 -44.91 -7.94
N GLU A 153 5.01 -44.75 -7.40
CA GLU A 153 3.75 -44.82 -8.16
C GLU A 153 3.51 -43.57 -9.03
N ILE A 154 4.07 -42.42 -8.62
CA ILE A 154 4.08 -41.18 -9.40
C ILE A 154 5.53 -40.86 -9.77
N THR A 155 5.84 -41.00 -11.06
CA THR A 155 7.15 -40.62 -11.60
C THR A 155 7.24 -39.11 -11.77
N ASP A 156 8.47 -38.59 -11.79
CA ASP A 156 8.77 -37.17 -12.03
C ASP A 156 8.11 -36.18 -11.05
N PHE A 157 7.78 -36.56 -9.82
CA PHE A 157 7.14 -35.66 -8.87
C PHE A 157 8.11 -34.56 -8.38
N THR A 158 7.74 -33.29 -8.59
CA THR A 158 8.57 -32.13 -8.25
C THR A 158 8.93 -32.09 -6.76
N GLY A 159 10.23 -32.04 -6.46
CA GLY A 159 10.81 -32.09 -5.13
C GLY A 159 11.17 -33.49 -4.63
N VAL A 160 10.64 -34.56 -5.22
CA VAL A 160 10.92 -35.96 -4.81
C VAL A 160 11.75 -36.68 -5.87
N SER A 161 11.17 -36.90 -7.05
CA SER A 161 11.80 -37.61 -8.17
C SER A 161 12.16 -36.70 -9.35
N ALA A 162 11.76 -35.42 -9.31
CA ALA A 162 12.19 -34.36 -10.23
C ALA A 162 12.60 -33.10 -9.45
N PRO A 163 13.57 -32.28 -9.94
CA PRO A 163 14.05 -31.11 -9.22
C PRO A 163 13.03 -29.95 -9.19
N TYR A 164 13.18 -29.07 -8.20
CA TYR A 164 12.56 -27.74 -8.14
C TYR A 164 13.67 -26.70 -8.03
N GLU A 165 13.66 -25.70 -8.91
CA GLU A 165 14.63 -24.62 -8.91
C GLU A 165 14.00 -23.38 -8.29
N ALA A 166 14.36 -23.09 -7.04
CA ALA A 166 13.94 -21.85 -6.38
C ALA A 166 14.42 -20.62 -7.17
N PRO A 167 13.62 -19.54 -7.21
CA PRO A 167 14.03 -18.29 -7.86
C PRO A 167 15.16 -17.62 -7.08
N ASP A 168 16.12 -17.04 -7.80
CA ASP A 168 17.26 -16.36 -7.17
C ASP A 168 16.89 -14.97 -6.65
N ASN A 169 16.04 -14.24 -7.40
CA ASN A 169 15.63 -12.87 -7.09
C ASN A 169 14.11 -12.69 -7.26
N PRO A 170 13.26 -13.40 -6.48
CA PRO A 170 11.83 -13.15 -6.52
C PRO A 170 11.51 -11.75 -5.99
N GLU A 171 10.48 -11.10 -6.54
CA GLU A 171 10.00 -9.82 -6.02
C GLU A 171 9.43 -9.95 -4.60
N LEU A 172 8.91 -11.13 -4.23
CA LEU A 172 8.38 -11.40 -2.90
C LEU A 172 8.65 -12.84 -2.46
N VAL A 173 9.05 -13.03 -1.21
CA VAL A 173 9.19 -14.35 -0.56
C VAL A 173 8.15 -14.45 0.55
N LEU A 174 7.38 -15.54 0.55
CA LEU A 174 6.38 -15.86 1.56
C LEU A 174 6.82 -17.10 2.34
N ASP A 175 6.88 -17.00 3.66
CA ASP A 175 7.12 -18.14 4.55
C ASP A 175 5.79 -18.68 5.07
N THR A 176 5.19 -19.61 4.33
CA THR A 176 3.93 -20.22 4.75
C THR A 176 4.12 -21.29 5.81
N ALA A 177 5.36 -21.64 6.17
CA ALA A 177 5.64 -22.58 7.26
C ALA A 177 5.60 -21.87 8.62
N GLY A 178 6.14 -20.65 8.70
CA GLY A 178 6.17 -19.83 9.91
C GLY A 178 5.07 -18.78 10.04
N GLN A 179 4.39 -18.42 8.95
CA GLN A 179 3.37 -17.36 8.93
C GLN A 179 1.97 -17.88 8.58
N SER A 180 0.94 -17.18 9.08
CA SER A 180 -0.43 -17.46 8.70
C SER A 180 -0.70 -17.05 7.24
N ILE A 181 -1.75 -17.64 6.66
CA ILE A 181 -2.25 -17.25 5.33
C ILE A 181 -2.61 -15.77 5.30
N ASP A 182 -3.17 -15.23 6.39
CA ASP A 182 -3.54 -13.82 6.48
C ASP A 182 -2.33 -12.89 6.33
N VAL A 183 -1.21 -13.21 6.98
CA VAL A 183 0.03 -12.44 6.89
C VAL A 183 0.61 -12.53 5.48
N CYS A 184 0.64 -13.73 4.91
CA CYS A 184 1.14 -13.95 3.55
C CYS A 184 0.30 -13.21 2.50
N ALA A 185 -1.02 -13.31 2.56
CA ALA A 185 -1.93 -12.64 1.64
C ALA A 185 -1.86 -11.12 1.79
N SER A 186 -1.77 -10.61 3.02
CA SER A 186 -1.53 -9.19 3.28
C SER A 186 -0.25 -8.68 2.62
N ALA A 187 0.85 -9.45 2.66
CA ALA A 187 2.10 -9.06 2.02
C ALA A 187 1.96 -8.96 0.49
N VAL A 188 1.24 -9.89 -0.15
CA VAL A 188 0.98 -9.84 -1.59
C VAL A 188 0.08 -8.66 -1.96
N VAL A 189 -1.02 -8.44 -1.23
CA VAL A 189 -1.91 -7.30 -1.45
C VAL A 189 -1.14 -5.99 -1.28
N ALA A 190 -0.25 -5.91 -0.28
CA ALA A 190 0.59 -4.74 -0.07
C ALA A 190 1.52 -4.47 -1.26
N GLU A 191 2.13 -5.51 -1.82
CA GLU A 191 2.98 -5.40 -3.01
C GLU A 191 2.18 -4.92 -4.24
N VAL A 192 0.93 -5.39 -4.39
CA VAL A 192 0.01 -4.88 -5.42
C VAL A 192 -0.26 -3.39 -5.18
N MET A 193 -0.72 -2.99 -3.99
CA MET A 193 -1.03 -1.59 -3.67
C MET A 193 0.19 -0.68 -3.82
N ARG A 194 1.40 -1.19 -3.52
CA ARG A 194 2.66 -0.47 -3.68
C ARG A 194 2.92 -0.10 -5.14
N ARG A 195 2.75 -1.07 -6.04
CA ARG A 195 2.94 -0.91 -7.49
C ARG A 195 1.83 -0.09 -8.13
N GLN A 196 0.60 -0.25 -7.64
CA GLN A 196 -0.57 0.42 -8.17
C GLN A 196 -0.60 1.90 -7.84
N TYR A 197 -0.29 2.28 -6.59
CA TYR A 197 -0.56 3.63 -6.10
C TYR A 197 0.62 4.24 -5.35
N LEU A 198 1.19 3.53 -4.37
CA LEU A 198 2.16 4.13 -3.44
C LEU A 198 3.37 4.74 -4.15
N SER A 199 3.89 4.05 -5.18
CA SER A 199 5.10 4.51 -5.89
C SER A 199 4.89 5.88 -6.55
N VAL A 200 3.71 6.11 -7.13
CA VAL A 200 3.32 7.37 -7.77
C VAL A 200 3.06 8.45 -6.73
N MET A 201 2.36 8.10 -5.63
CA MET A 201 2.11 9.03 -4.51
C MET A 201 3.43 9.48 -3.86
N VAL A 202 4.40 8.59 -3.70
CA VAL A 202 5.73 8.92 -3.19
C VAL A 202 6.46 9.88 -4.13
N ASP A 203 6.47 9.61 -5.44
CA ASP A 203 7.11 10.51 -6.41
C ASP A 203 6.45 11.90 -6.41
N ALA A 204 5.11 11.95 -6.38
CA ALA A 204 4.36 13.21 -6.29
C ALA A 204 4.71 13.99 -5.02
N ALA A 205 4.73 13.33 -3.85
CA ALA A 205 5.07 13.98 -2.59
C ALA A 205 6.51 14.53 -2.57
N LEU A 206 7.48 13.79 -3.10
CA LEU A 206 8.88 14.23 -3.17
C LEU A 206 9.05 15.44 -4.08
N ARG A 207 8.45 15.40 -5.28
CA ARG A 207 8.53 16.50 -6.24
C ARG A 207 7.80 17.74 -5.74
N ALA A 208 6.64 17.57 -5.12
CA ALA A 208 5.92 18.67 -4.47
C ALA A 208 6.75 19.28 -3.34
N GLY A 209 7.40 18.44 -2.52
CA GLY A 209 8.30 18.95 -1.49
C GLY A 209 9.50 19.69 -2.04
N ASN A 210 10.03 19.35 -3.23
CA ASN A 210 11.06 20.15 -3.89
C ASN A 210 10.54 21.54 -4.28
N GLU A 211 9.34 21.63 -4.87
CA GLU A 211 8.70 22.92 -5.19
C GLU A 211 8.49 23.79 -3.93
N ILE A 212 8.10 23.16 -2.82
CA ILE A 212 7.95 23.84 -1.52
C ILE A 212 9.30 24.33 -1.02
N MET A 213 10.34 23.50 -1.10
CA MET A 213 11.68 23.84 -0.64
C MET A 213 12.36 24.93 -1.49
N ASP A 214 12.07 24.99 -2.79
CA ASP A 214 12.54 26.05 -3.69
C ASP A 214 12.00 27.41 -3.24
N VAL A 215 10.72 27.48 -2.83
CA VAL A 215 10.13 28.71 -2.29
C VAL A 215 10.63 28.98 -0.87
N TYR A 216 10.65 27.96 -0.02
CA TYR A 216 11.11 28.06 1.37
C TYR A 216 12.57 28.49 1.47
N GLY A 217 13.43 28.13 0.51
CA GLY A 217 14.84 28.47 0.48
C GLY A 217 15.16 29.93 0.11
N THR A 218 14.18 30.73 -0.33
CA THR A 218 14.41 32.11 -0.79
C THR A 218 14.68 33.10 0.36
N ASP A 219 15.57 34.06 0.11
CA ASP A 219 15.95 35.11 1.08
C ASP A 219 14.85 36.17 1.30
N ASP A 220 13.98 36.39 0.30
CA ASP A 220 12.90 37.40 0.30
C ASP A 220 11.60 36.95 1.00
N PHE A 221 11.64 35.84 1.74
CA PHE A 221 10.48 35.27 2.45
C PHE A 221 9.76 36.26 3.40
N LYS A 222 10.43 37.35 3.81
CA LYS A 222 9.91 38.38 4.72
C LYS A 222 9.21 39.57 4.04
N VAL A 223 9.34 39.75 2.72
CA VAL A 223 9.03 41.04 2.08
C VAL A 223 7.62 41.12 1.47
N GLU A 224 6.93 40.01 1.22
CA GLU A 224 5.64 40.05 0.51
C GLU A 224 4.45 39.62 1.38
N LEU A 225 4.02 40.57 2.23
CA LEU A 225 2.74 40.53 2.95
C LEU A 225 1.71 41.42 2.25
N LYS A 226 1.37 41.10 1.00
CA LYS A 226 0.14 41.59 0.32
C LYS A 226 -0.33 40.52 -0.67
N ASP A 227 -1.58 40.06 -0.51
CA ASP A 227 -2.45 39.27 -1.40
C ASP A 227 -1.85 38.37 -2.51
N ASP A 228 -2.38 37.14 -2.59
CA ASP A 228 -2.22 36.11 -3.65
C ASP A 228 -0.81 35.67 -4.07
N SER A 229 0.24 36.38 -3.65
CA SER A 229 1.63 36.20 -4.05
C SER A 229 2.56 35.88 -2.88
N SER A 230 2.01 35.62 -1.68
CA SER A 230 2.84 35.27 -0.52
C SER A 230 3.64 33.98 -0.77
N PRO A 231 4.83 33.82 -0.16
CA PRO A 231 5.62 32.59 -0.31
C PRO A 231 4.85 31.31 0.03
N LEU A 232 3.97 31.36 1.02
CA LEU A 232 3.06 30.27 1.35
C LEU A 232 2.15 29.97 0.14
N THR A 233 1.39 30.96 -0.31
CA THR A 233 0.45 30.82 -1.43
C THR A 233 1.12 30.29 -2.69
N VAL A 234 2.36 30.70 -2.97
CA VAL A 234 3.13 30.20 -4.11
C VAL A 234 3.52 28.74 -3.90
N ALA A 235 4.03 28.37 -2.72
CA ALA A 235 4.40 26.99 -2.40
C ALA A 235 3.19 26.05 -2.47
N ASP A 236 2.06 26.45 -1.88
CA ASP A 236 0.78 25.74 -1.91
C ASP A 236 0.28 25.53 -3.34
N LYS A 237 0.16 26.60 -4.14
CA LYS A 237 -0.32 26.51 -5.53
C LYS A 237 0.56 25.62 -6.40
N ARG A 238 1.90 25.73 -6.28
CA ARG A 238 2.84 24.92 -7.08
C ARG A 238 2.81 23.44 -6.71
N SER A 239 2.88 23.15 -5.42
CA SER A 239 2.83 21.77 -4.91
C SER A 239 1.49 21.10 -5.20
N ASN A 240 0.37 21.79 -5.01
CA ASN A 240 -0.96 21.30 -5.36
C ASN A 240 -1.08 20.99 -6.85
N ALA A 241 -0.72 21.93 -7.73
CA ALA A 241 -0.82 21.73 -9.18
C ALA A 241 -0.01 20.52 -9.62
N LEU A 242 1.23 20.38 -9.13
CA LEU A 242 2.09 19.25 -9.45
C LEU A 242 1.47 17.91 -9.00
N ILE A 243 1.01 17.82 -7.75
CA ILE A 243 0.42 16.58 -7.22
C ILE A 243 -0.85 16.21 -8.01
N VAL A 244 -1.75 17.17 -8.19
CA VAL A 244 -3.03 16.97 -8.88
C VAL A 244 -2.80 16.54 -10.33
N ASP A 245 -1.86 17.17 -11.05
CA ASP A 245 -1.56 16.81 -12.43
C ASP A 245 -0.96 15.41 -12.53
N MET A 246 -0.01 15.05 -11.66
CA MET A 246 0.57 13.70 -11.64
C MET A 246 -0.50 12.63 -11.37
N LEU A 247 -1.35 12.86 -10.35
CA LEU A 247 -2.41 11.92 -9.99
C LEU A 247 -3.49 11.82 -11.07
N LYS A 248 -3.89 12.92 -11.71
CA LYS A 248 -4.87 12.90 -12.83
C LYS A 248 -4.31 12.23 -14.07
N ASN A 249 -3.03 12.44 -14.38
CA ASN A 249 -2.40 11.83 -15.56
C ASN A 249 -2.29 10.31 -15.39
N GLU A 250 -1.93 9.84 -14.20
CA GLU A 250 -1.77 8.40 -13.94
C GLU A 250 -3.11 7.71 -13.64
N PHE A 251 -4.01 8.40 -12.92
CA PHE A 251 -5.29 7.87 -12.44
C PHE A 251 -6.48 8.77 -12.82
N PRO A 252 -6.77 8.97 -14.12
CA PRO A 252 -7.81 9.91 -14.55
C PRO A 252 -9.24 9.54 -14.11
N PHE A 253 -9.43 8.34 -13.54
CA PHE A 253 -10.72 7.83 -13.06
C PHE A 253 -10.91 7.91 -11.54
N ILE A 254 -9.87 8.31 -10.80
CA ILE A 254 -9.94 8.47 -9.35
C ILE A 254 -10.08 9.96 -9.05
N PRO A 255 -11.21 10.41 -8.46
CA PRO A 255 -11.39 11.80 -8.09
C PRO A 255 -10.40 12.21 -6.99
N ILE A 256 -10.10 13.49 -6.94
CA ILE A 256 -9.14 14.08 -6.00
C ILE A 256 -9.87 15.14 -5.17
N LEU A 257 -9.80 14.99 -3.85
CA LEU A 257 -10.13 16.02 -2.88
C LEU A 257 -8.82 16.62 -2.37
N ALA A 258 -8.50 17.85 -2.79
CA ALA A 258 -7.28 18.54 -2.38
C ALA A 258 -7.62 19.87 -1.73
N GLU A 259 -6.91 20.25 -0.67
CA GLU A 259 -7.13 21.51 0.08
C GLU A 259 -7.19 22.73 -0.85
N GLU A 260 -6.22 22.83 -1.75
CA GLU A 260 -6.00 23.99 -2.63
C GLU A 260 -6.78 23.89 -3.96
N SER A 261 -7.68 22.91 -4.10
CA SER A 261 -8.48 22.71 -5.30
C SER A 261 -9.97 22.87 -5.02
N ALA A 262 -10.71 23.39 -6.01
CA ALA A 262 -12.17 23.37 -5.94
C ALA A 262 -12.67 21.93 -5.86
N ASP A 263 -13.47 21.63 -4.84
CA ASP A 263 -14.07 20.31 -4.66
C ASP A 263 -15.09 20.01 -5.77
N ASP A 264 -15.01 18.81 -6.35
CA ASP A 264 -16.06 18.24 -7.18
C ASP A 264 -16.93 17.28 -6.33
N PRO A 265 -18.18 17.65 -6.01
CA PRO A 265 -19.09 16.82 -5.23
C PRO A 265 -19.38 15.45 -5.85
N SER A 266 -19.14 15.26 -7.15
CA SER A 266 -19.35 13.97 -7.82
C SER A 266 -18.43 12.86 -7.29
N ARG A 267 -17.32 13.23 -6.63
CA ARG A 267 -16.37 12.27 -6.02
C ARG A 267 -17.02 11.27 -5.06
N ILE A 268 -18.14 11.64 -4.43
CA ILE A 268 -18.85 10.79 -3.44
C ILE A 268 -19.44 9.53 -4.09
N TYR A 269 -19.64 9.52 -5.41
CA TYR A 269 -20.11 8.35 -6.15
C TYR A 269 -18.98 7.38 -6.50
N SER A 270 -17.73 7.82 -6.37
CA SER A 270 -16.57 6.95 -6.54
C SER A 270 -16.24 6.23 -5.24
N PRO A 271 -16.01 4.90 -5.28
CA PRO A 271 -15.50 4.19 -4.11
C PRO A 271 -14.06 4.60 -3.78
N LEU A 272 -13.29 5.09 -4.75
CA LEU A 272 -11.91 5.57 -4.55
C LEU A 272 -11.87 7.09 -4.57
N CYS A 273 -11.02 7.69 -3.73
CA CYS A 273 -10.70 9.11 -3.78
C CYS A 273 -9.29 9.37 -3.26
N PHE A 274 -8.51 10.16 -4.00
CA PHE A 274 -7.27 10.74 -3.46
C PHE A 274 -7.62 11.92 -2.56
N ILE A 275 -6.94 12.01 -1.42
CA ILE A 275 -7.12 13.08 -0.45
C ILE A 275 -5.75 13.71 -0.20
N VAL A 276 -5.63 15.00 -0.47
CA VAL A 276 -4.34 15.68 -0.58
C VAL A 276 -4.33 16.97 0.25
N ASP A 277 -3.32 17.07 1.09
CA ASP A 277 -2.87 18.34 1.66
C ASP A 277 -1.47 18.61 1.07
N PRO A 278 -1.34 19.60 0.18
CA PRO A 278 -0.08 19.88 -0.48
C PRO A 278 0.96 20.48 0.48
N LEU A 279 0.54 21.17 1.56
CA LEU A 279 1.41 21.82 2.54
C LEU A 279 0.69 21.97 3.89
N ASP A 280 0.70 20.90 4.69
CA ASP A 280 0.19 20.93 6.06
C ASP A 280 1.23 21.57 6.98
N GLY A 281 0.78 22.41 7.91
CA GLY A 281 1.66 23.17 8.79
C GLY A 281 1.99 24.56 8.24
N THR A 282 1.00 25.26 7.68
CA THR A 282 1.11 26.66 7.23
C THR A 282 1.80 27.57 8.25
N LYS A 283 1.47 27.46 9.55
CA LYS A 283 2.09 28.29 10.60
C LYS A 283 3.57 27.94 10.79
N GLU A 284 3.90 26.67 10.68
CA GLU A 284 5.25 26.11 10.78
C GLU A 284 6.12 26.53 9.59
N PHE A 285 5.54 26.56 8.39
CA PHE A 285 6.15 27.13 7.18
C PHE A 285 6.43 28.62 7.33
N ILE A 286 5.43 29.44 7.71
CA ILE A 286 5.60 30.88 7.91
C ILE A 286 6.64 31.19 9.01
N LYS A 287 6.63 30.42 10.10
CA LYS A 287 7.60 30.58 11.22
C LYS A 287 8.98 30.02 10.91
N ARG A 288 9.15 29.35 9.77
CA ARG A 288 10.38 28.70 9.33
C ARG A 288 10.98 27.73 10.35
N ASN A 289 10.15 26.96 11.03
CA ASN A 289 10.62 25.96 11.99
C ASN A 289 10.80 24.55 11.38
N GLY A 290 10.45 24.39 10.10
CA GLY A 290 10.67 23.17 9.32
C GLY A 290 9.76 21.99 9.63
N GLU A 291 8.67 22.19 10.38
CA GLU A 291 7.71 21.14 10.77
C GLU A 291 6.42 21.17 9.93
N PHE A 292 6.56 21.19 8.61
CA PHE A 292 5.45 21.10 7.64
C PHE A 292 5.59 19.87 6.75
N THR A 293 4.49 19.40 6.17
CA THR A 293 4.47 18.15 5.39
C THR A 293 3.64 18.23 4.13
N VAL A 294 3.93 17.33 3.20
CA VAL A 294 3.01 16.97 2.11
C VAL A 294 2.27 15.70 2.52
N ASN A 295 0.94 15.71 2.50
CA ASN A 295 0.09 14.56 2.81
C ASN A 295 -0.67 14.09 1.57
N ILE A 296 -0.54 12.81 1.21
CA ILE A 296 -1.28 12.19 0.12
C ILE A 296 -1.86 10.87 0.60
N ALA A 297 -3.16 10.70 0.51
CA ALA A 297 -3.84 9.46 0.86
C ALA A 297 -4.71 8.97 -0.31
N LEU A 298 -4.91 7.65 -0.37
CA LEU A 298 -5.94 7.02 -1.17
C LEU A 298 -6.95 6.39 -0.22
N ALA A 299 -8.21 6.80 -0.31
CA ALA A 299 -9.32 6.19 0.43
C ALA A 299 -10.14 5.26 -0.48
N TYR A 300 -10.53 4.10 0.05
CA TYR A 300 -11.48 3.17 -0.55
C TYR A 300 -12.70 3.01 0.38
N LYS A 301 -13.90 3.31 -0.13
CA LYS A 301 -15.18 3.30 0.62
C LYS A 301 -15.06 4.00 1.97
N GLY A 302 -14.41 5.18 1.94
CA GLY A 302 -14.20 6.04 3.11
C GLY A 302 -13.19 5.54 4.13
N THR A 303 -12.40 4.50 3.83
CA THR A 303 -11.28 4.05 4.67
C THR A 303 -9.95 4.29 3.95
N PRO A 304 -8.91 4.85 4.60
CA PRO A 304 -7.64 5.11 3.93
C PRO A 304 -6.87 3.79 3.75
N VAL A 305 -6.48 3.49 2.51
CA VAL A 305 -5.82 2.22 2.13
C VAL A 305 -4.35 2.39 1.77
N VAL A 306 -3.95 3.59 1.34
CA VAL A 306 -2.54 3.99 1.14
C VAL A 306 -2.36 5.41 1.68
N GLY A 307 -1.26 5.68 2.38
CA GLY A 307 -0.93 7.00 2.90
C GLY A 307 0.54 7.33 2.76
N VAL A 308 0.84 8.59 2.43
CA VAL A 308 2.18 9.16 2.32
C VAL A 308 2.22 10.48 3.06
N VAL A 309 3.21 10.63 3.94
CA VAL A 309 3.54 11.89 4.61
C VAL A 309 5.01 12.17 4.34
N TYR A 310 5.32 13.28 3.66
CA TYR A 310 6.69 13.71 3.40
C TYR A 310 7.02 14.95 4.22
N VAL A 311 8.17 14.97 4.88
CA VAL A 311 8.68 16.11 5.65
C VAL A 311 9.83 16.75 4.86
N PRO A 312 9.58 17.80 4.03
CA PRO A 312 10.56 18.26 3.04
C PRO A 312 11.90 18.71 3.64
N VAL A 313 11.86 19.37 4.80
CA VAL A 313 13.07 19.91 5.45
C VAL A 313 14.03 18.81 5.92
N THR A 314 13.50 17.66 6.38
CA THR A 314 14.33 16.55 6.87
C THR A 314 14.60 15.49 5.80
N GLY A 315 13.83 15.50 4.71
CA GLY A 315 13.85 14.45 3.69
C GLY A 315 13.26 13.12 4.17
N GLU A 316 12.63 13.07 5.35
CA GLU A 316 11.93 11.87 5.83
C GLU A 316 10.58 11.69 5.12
N ILE A 317 10.31 10.48 4.66
CA ILE A 317 9.00 10.10 4.10
C ILE A 317 8.43 8.89 4.84
N TYR A 318 7.19 9.01 5.27
CA TYR A 318 6.41 7.99 5.95
C TYR A 318 5.38 7.43 4.96
N MET A 319 5.23 6.12 4.93
CA MET A 319 4.39 5.40 3.97
C MET A 319 3.60 4.33 4.71
N GLY A 320 2.31 4.21 4.42
CA GLY A 320 1.43 3.20 5.00
C GLY A 320 0.61 2.52 3.92
N ILE A 321 0.50 1.19 4.01
CA ILE A 321 -0.47 0.41 3.24
C ILE A 321 -1.30 -0.38 4.24
N ARG A 322 -2.62 -0.26 4.16
CA ARG A 322 -3.53 -0.99 5.06
C ARG A 322 -3.32 -2.50 4.91
N GLY A 323 -3.04 -3.18 6.02
CA GLY A 323 -2.66 -4.61 6.03
C GLY A 323 -1.22 -4.90 5.61
N GLY A 324 -0.54 -3.98 4.91
CA GLY A 324 0.84 -4.13 4.43
C GLY A 324 1.93 -3.60 5.36
N GLY A 325 1.54 -2.84 6.38
CA GLY A 325 2.45 -2.21 7.34
C GLY A 325 2.81 -0.77 6.97
N ALA A 326 3.51 -0.12 7.90
CA ALA A 326 4.02 1.23 7.74
C ALA A 326 5.55 1.25 7.70
N TYR A 327 6.12 2.21 6.99
CA TYR A 327 7.54 2.37 6.78
C TYR A 327 7.95 3.83 6.81
N ARG A 328 9.16 4.12 7.29
CA ARG A 328 9.84 5.41 7.15
C ARG A 328 11.07 5.22 6.27
N ARG A 329 11.27 6.11 5.31
CA ARG A 329 12.53 6.23 4.57
C ARG A 329 13.19 7.56 4.92
N SER A 330 14.44 7.50 5.37
CA SER A 330 15.25 8.69 5.64
C SER A 330 15.75 9.35 4.34
N ALA A 331 16.28 10.59 4.45
CA ALA A 331 16.95 11.27 3.34
C ALA A 331 18.12 10.45 2.74
N SER A 332 18.78 9.61 3.55
CA SER A 332 19.85 8.72 3.09
C SER A 332 19.34 7.46 2.35
N GLY A 333 18.02 7.30 2.21
CA GLY A 333 17.38 6.15 1.58
C GLY A 333 17.20 4.93 2.51
N LYS A 334 17.57 5.02 3.80
CA LYS A 334 17.38 3.92 4.74
C LYS A 334 15.89 3.70 4.97
N LEU A 335 15.40 2.51 4.64
CA LEU A 335 14.02 2.10 4.88
C LEU A 335 13.91 1.37 6.24
N GLU A 336 12.95 1.77 7.05
CA GLU A 336 12.67 1.22 8.38
C GLU A 336 11.18 0.89 8.47
N ARG A 337 10.85 -0.31 8.95
CA ARG A 337 9.46 -0.68 9.26
C ARG A 337 9.05 -0.07 10.58
N LEU A 338 7.87 0.56 10.61
CA LEU A 338 7.32 1.22 11.78
C LEU A 338 6.41 0.27 12.57
N GLN A 339 6.44 0.45 13.88
CA GLN A 339 5.54 -0.22 14.81
C GLN A 339 5.34 0.67 16.02
N VAL A 340 4.08 0.80 16.46
CA VAL A 340 3.78 1.52 17.70
C VAL A 340 4.47 0.87 18.91
N SER A 341 4.73 1.69 19.93
CA SER A 341 5.33 1.20 21.17
C SER A 341 4.38 0.22 21.90
N ARG A 342 4.91 -0.47 22.92
CA ARG A 342 4.10 -1.28 23.86
C ARG A 342 3.92 -0.63 25.24
N ARG A 343 4.25 0.65 25.39
CA ARG A 343 4.21 1.34 26.69
C ARG A 343 2.77 1.53 27.14
N THR A 344 2.51 1.28 28.43
CA THR A 344 1.24 1.58 29.13
C THR A 344 1.43 2.53 30.32
N SER A 345 2.68 2.81 30.68
CA SER A 345 3.16 3.79 31.66
C SER A 345 4.39 4.50 31.09
N GLU A 346 4.85 5.57 31.75
CA GLU A 346 5.95 6.43 31.26
C GLU A 346 5.70 6.94 29.83
N LEU A 347 4.45 7.31 29.58
CA LEU A 347 3.94 7.64 28.26
C LEU A 347 4.52 8.96 27.75
N VAL A 348 4.75 9.02 26.45
CA VAL A 348 5.14 10.21 25.71
C VAL A 348 3.94 10.73 24.94
N VAL A 349 3.45 11.92 25.31
CA VAL A 349 2.27 12.53 24.68
C VAL A 349 2.68 13.60 23.67
N MET A 350 2.22 13.48 22.43
CA MET A 350 2.38 14.48 21.38
C MET A 350 1.36 15.60 21.55
N ARG A 351 1.86 16.83 21.50
CA ARG A 351 1.07 18.07 21.56
C ARG A 351 1.28 18.91 20.31
N SER A 352 0.27 19.67 19.95
CA SER A 352 0.38 20.64 18.86
C SER A 352 1.19 21.86 19.31
N ARG A 353 2.16 22.27 18.49
CA ARG A 353 2.98 23.46 18.75
C ARG A 353 2.18 24.77 18.67
N SER A 354 1.15 24.80 17.84
CA SER A 354 0.43 26.02 17.44
C SER A 354 -1.04 26.05 17.88
N HIS A 355 -1.52 25.01 18.57
CA HIS A 355 -2.92 24.87 18.98
C HIS A 355 -2.98 24.14 20.33
N GLY A 356 -3.31 24.84 21.41
CA GLY A 356 -3.62 24.23 22.71
C GLY A 356 -5.13 24.06 22.90
N ASP A 357 -5.53 23.17 23.81
CA ASP A 357 -6.93 22.99 24.20
C ASP A 357 -7.00 22.71 25.71
N VAL A 358 -7.91 23.37 26.42
CA VAL A 358 -8.08 23.22 27.88
C VAL A 358 -8.46 21.78 28.25
N ARG A 359 -9.20 21.07 27.39
CA ARG A 359 -9.55 19.66 27.61
C ARG A 359 -8.33 18.75 27.53
N GLU A 360 -7.38 19.06 26.63
CA GLU A 360 -6.10 18.36 26.58
C GLU A 360 -5.34 18.55 27.89
N GLU A 361 -5.25 19.79 28.39
CA GLU A 361 -4.57 20.10 29.66
C GLU A 361 -5.20 19.37 30.85
N GLN A 362 -6.53 19.29 30.91
CA GLN A 362 -7.25 18.56 31.94
C GLN A 362 -6.95 17.05 31.91
N LEU A 363 -6.88 16.45 30.71
CA LEU A 363 -6.50 15.04 30.57
C LEU A 363 -5.05 14.78 30.99
N LEU A 364 -4.13 15.67 30.59
CA LEU A 364 -2.71 15.57 30.96
C LEU A 364 -2.54 15.63 32.48
N GLU A 365 -3.23 16.53 33.17
CA GLU A 365 -3.18 16.62 34.63
C GLU A 365 -3.81 15.38 35.29
N LYS A 366 -4.96 14.91 34.78
CA LYS A 366 -5.65 13.71 35.31
C LYS A 366 -4.78 12.46 35.23
N TYR A 367 -4.00 12.30 34.16
CA TYR A 367 -3.16 11.11 33.93
C TYR A 367 -1.66 11.36 34.11
N LYS A 368 -1.28 12.44 34.81
CA LYS A 368 0.12 12.85 34.97
C LYS A 368 1.05 11.75 35.48
N ASP A 369 0.56 10.88 36.37
CA ASP A 369 1.35 9.80 36.96
C ASP A 369 1.71 8.70 35.94
N ARG A 370 1.02 8.66 34.80
CA ARG A 370 1.32 7.75 33.69
C ARG A 370 2.21 8.39 32.62
N ILE A 371 2.39 9.71 32.63
CA ILE A 371 3.04 10.48 31.57
C ILE A 371 4.47 10.82 32.00
N ALA A 372 5.46 10.34 31.25
CA ALA A 372 6.86 10.68 31.48
C ALA A 372 7.20 12.09 30.98
N ARG A 373 6.70 12.44 29.79
CA ARG A 373 6.94 13.76 29.18
C ARG A 373 5.94 14.07 28.06
N THR A 374 5.87 15.34 27.71
CA THR A 374 5.16 15.82 26.52
C THR A 374 6.16 16.30 25.46
N VAL A 375 5.84 16.09 24.18
CA VAL A 375 6.67 16.51 23.04
C VAL A 375 5.79 17.29 22.08
N THR A 376 6.33 18.33 21.45
CA THR A 376 5.58 19.16 20.48
C THR A 376 6.07 18.93 19.06
N ALA A 377 5.14 18.89 18.11
CA ALA A 377 5.44 18.90 16.68
C ALA A 377 4.31 19.58 15.88
N GLY A 378 4.70 20.18 14.75
CA GLY A 378 3.79 20.63 13.69
C GLY A 378 3.08 19.50 12.96
N SER A 379 2.02 19.84 12.22
CA SER A 379 1.49 19.02 11.12
C SER A 379 1.18 17.53 11.46
N SER A 380 1.13 16.65 10.46
CA SER A 380 0.89 15.21 10.56
C SER A 380 2.08 14.43 11.15
N ILE A 381 3.22 15.09 11.38
CA ILE A 381 4.41 14.53 12.06
C ILE A 381 4.03 13.92 13.41
N LYS A 382 3.05 14.51 14.11
CA LYS A 382 2.57 14.01 15.42
C LYS A 382 2.13 12.54 15.37
N GLY A 383 1.26 12.17 14.42
CA GLY A 383 0.86 10.76 14.29
C GLY A 383 1.98 9.90 13.73
N CYS A 384 2.84 10.43 12.85
CA CYS A 384 4.02 9.70 12.37
C CYS A 384 4.97 9.30 13.52
N LYS A 385 5.12 10.15 14.55
CA LYS A 385 5.89 9.84 15.76
C LYS A 385 5.23 8.75 16.62
N VAL A 386 3.89 8.72 16.67
CA VAL A 386 3.16 7.61 17.32
C VAL A 386 3.36 6.31 16.54
N ALA A 387 3.19 6.34 15.22
CA ALA A 387 3.41 5.20 14.33
C ALA A 387 4.83 4.63 14.44
N ALA A 388 5.83 5.49 14.63
CA ALA A 388 7.23 5.10 14.84
C ALA A 388 7.55 4.61 16.26
N GLY A 389 6.60 4.62 17.19
CA GLY A 389 6.82 4.25 18.60
C GLY A 389 7.66 5.26 19.40
N GLU A 390 7.92 6.43 18.83
CA GLU A 390 8.63 7.56 19.45
C GLU A 390 7.71 8.31 20.42
N ALA A 391 6.40 8.23 20.19
CA ALA A 391 5.35 8.69 21.09
C ALA A 391 4.25 7.65 21.23
N ASP A 392 3.37 7.85 22.22
CA ASP A 392 2.35 6.86 22.61
C ASP A 392 0.93 7.39 22.40
N ILE A 393 0.71 8.69 22.57
CA ILE A 393 -0.61 9.33 22.50
C ILE A 393 -0.53 10.63 21.71
N TYR A 394 -1.52 10.90 20.85
CA TYR A 394 -1.79 12.20 20.26
C TYR A 394 -3.29 12.46 20.30
N ILE A 395 -3.73 13.56 20.93
CA ILE A 395 -5.15 13.94 20.98
C ILE A 395 -5.33 15.31 20.32
N ARG A 396 -6.39 15.44 19.52
CA ARG A 396 -6.79 16.69 18.87
C ARG A 396 -8.28 16.88 19.02
N PHE A 397 -8.71 17.81 19.87
CA PHE A 397 -10.13 18.15 20.01
C PHE A 397 -10.62 19.22 19.04
N GLY A 398 -9.72 20.06 18.52
CA GLY A 398 -10.07 21.09 17.55
C GLY A 398 -10.41 20.50 16.18
N PRO A 399 -11.17 21.24 15.35
CA PRO A 399 -11.53 20.79 14.03
C PRO A 399 -10.29 20.54 13.16
N THR A 400 -10.46 19.61 12.21
CA THR A 400 -9.49 19.24 11.17
C THR A 400 -10.23 18.94 9.87
N MET A 401 -9.53 18.93 8.76
CA MET A 401 -10.04 18.48 7.48
C MET A 401 -9.64 17.03 7.21
N GLU A 402 -10.30 16.39 6.24
CA GLU A 402 -9.94 15.04 5.80
C GLU A 402 -8.48 14.94 5.35
N TRP A 403 -7.98 15.96 4.66
CA TRP A 403 -6.61 16.00 4.15
C TRP A 403 -5.53 16.13 5.23
N ASP A 404 -5.84 16.75 6.38
CA ASP A 404 -4.94 16.79 7.55
C ASP A 404 -4.69 15.40 8.17
N THR A 405 -5.62 14.45 7.98
CA THR A 405 -5.65 13.20 8.75
C THR A 405 -5.54 11.94 7.91
N ALA A 406 -6.02 11.91 6.66
CA ALA A 406 -6.16 10.69 5.88
C ALA A 406 -4.84 9.91 5.72
N ALA A 407 -3.75 10.61 5.38
CA ALA A 407 -2.46 9.98 5.13
C ALA A 407 -1.85 9.44 6.42
N MET A 408 -1.82 10.30 7.46
CA MET A 408 -1.35 9.95 8.80
C MET A 408 -2.16 8.79 9.40
N HIS A 409 -3.47 8.76 9.20
CA HIS A 409 -4.34 7.70 9.68
C HIS A 409 -3.93 6.35 9.09
N CYS A 410 -3.78 6.26 7.76
CA CYS A 410 -3.32 5.03 7.12
C CYS A 410 -1.99 4.53 7.69
N ILE A 411 -1.03 5.44 7.87
CA ILE A 411 0.29 5.14 8.43
C ILE A 411 0.17 4.65 9.88
N CYS A 412 -0.65 5.30 10.70
CA CYS A 412 -0.85 4.95 12.11
C CYS A 412 -1.48 3.56 12.24
N GLU A 413 -2.60 3.30 11.56
CA GLU A 413 -3.25 1.98 11.60
C GLU A 413 -2.33 0.88 11.06
N ALA A 414 -1.60 1.15 9.96
CA ALA A 414 -0.66 0.19 9.40
C ALA A 414 0.55 -0.09 10.31
N ALA A 415 0.88 0.83 11.22
CA ALA A 415 1.87 0.62 12.29
C ALA A 415 1.29 -0.06 13.55
N GLY A 416 -0.02 -0.30 13.59
CA GLY A 416 -0.74 -0.91 14.72
C GLY A 416 -1.28 0.08 15.75
N ALA A 417 -1.36 1.37 15.43
CA ALA A 417 -2.04 2.36 16.27
C ALA A 417 -3.56 2.24 16.14
N ILE A 418 -4.27 2.76 17.13
CA ILE A 418 -5.72 2.97 17.09
C ILE A 418 -5.95 4.45 16.83
N LEU A 419 -6.74 4.78 15.81
CA LEU A 419 -7.17 6.15 15.52
C LEU A 419 -8.69 6.22 15.45
N LEU A 420 -9.29 7.00 16.34
CA LEU A 420 -10.74 7.17 16.43
C LEU A 420 -11.10 8.65 16.58
N GLN A 421 -12.35 8.99 16.28
CA GLN A 421 -12.92 10.27 16.69
C GLN A 421 -13.05 10.32 18.22
N THR A 422 -13.09 11.52 18.81
CA THR A 422 -13.14 11.67 20.28
C THR A 422 -14.38 11.03 20.93
N ASP A 423 -15.45 10.79 20.17
CA ASP A 423 -16.65 10.06 20.59
C ASP A 423 -16.55 8.54 20.40
N GLY A 424 -15.38 8.02 20.04
CA GLY A 424 -15.10 6.59 19.83
C GLY A 424 -15.52 6.05 18.46
N THR A 425 -16.15 6.87 17.61
CA THR A 425 -16.53 6.41 16.27
C THR A 425 -15.34 6.40 15.29
N PRO A 426 -15.33 5.52 14.27
CA PRO A 426 -14.29 5.51 13.26
C PRO A 426 -14.24 6.82 12.45
N LEU A 427 -13.03 7.34 12.21
CA LEU A 427 -12.84 8.48 11.32
C LEU A 427 -12.92 8.01 9.85
N THR A 428 -13.88 8.56 9.09
CA THR A 428 -14.16 8.18 7.70
C THR A 428 -13.87 9.32 6.72
N TYR A 429 -13.70 8.95 5.45
CA TYR A 429 -13.19 9.83 4.39
C TYR A 429 -14.06 9.82 3.13
N ASN A 430 -13.75 10.73 2.19
CA ASN A 430 -14.56 11.02 1.01
C ASN A 430 -16.01 11.39 1.39
N ARG A 431 -16.19 12.07 2.53
CA ARG A 431 -17.51 12.50 2.99
C ARG A 431 -17.95 13.73 2.22
N LYS A 432 -19.26 13.94 2.15
CA LYS A 432 -19.85 15.15 1.56
C LYS A 432 -19.29 16.42 2.20
N ASN A 433 -19.14 16.42 3.52
CA ASN A 433 -18.46 17.49 4.26
C ASN A 433 -17.09 16.97 4.73
N PRO A 434 -15.97 17.51 4.21
CA PRO A 434 -14.64 17.07 4.60
C PRO A 434 -14.21 17.57 6.00
N LEU A 435 -14.98 18.44 6.64
CA LEU A 435 -14.71 18.88 8.01
C LEU A 435 -14.91 17.74 9.02
N ASN A 436 -13.91 17.51 9.87
CA ASN A 436 -14.01 16.73 11.10
C ASN A 436 -14.07 17.70 12.29
N ASP A 437 -15.27 17.94 12.80
CA ASP A 437 -15.56 18.85 13.92
C ASP A 437 -15.38 18.20 15.30
N LYS A 438 -15.49 16.87 15.38
CA LYS A 438 -15.36 16.12 16.65
C LYS A 438 -13.92 16.02 17.15
N GLY A 439 -12.93 16.23 16.29
CA GLY A 439 -11.54 15.91 16.59
C GLY A 439 -11.25 14.40 16.55
N PHE A 440 -10.07 13.99 16.99
CA PHE A 440 -9.63 12.59 17.01
C PHE A 440 -8.56 12.34 18.08
N TYR A 441 -8.25 11.06 18.30
CA TYR A 441 -7.08 10.63 19.05
C TYR A 441 -6.37 9.48 18.36
N ILE A 442 -5.07 9.37 18.62
CA ILE A 442 -4.20 8.28 18.18
C ILE A 442 -3.52 7.71 19.42
N ILE A 443 -3.63 6.41 19.62
CA ILE A 443 -3.00 5.70 20.75
C ILE A 443 -2.29 4.44 20.26
N ASN A 444 -1.18 4.10 20.91
CA ASN A 444 -0.44 2.86 20.67
C ASN A 444 -1.16 1.61 21.22
N ARG A 445 -2.05 1.77 22.22
CA ARG A 445 -2.66 0.69 23.01
C ARG A 445 -4.04 1.09 23.54
N PRO A 446 -5.04 0.20 23.57
CA PRO A 446 -6.36 0.48 24.17
C PRO A 446 -6.27 0.98 25.62
N GLU A 447 -5.34 0.45 26.43
CA GLU A 447 -5.13 0.82 27.83
C GLU A 447 -4.72 2.30 28.02
N ASN A 448 -4.34 2.97 26.93
CA ASN A 448 -3.94 4.36 26.91
C ASN A 448 -5.04 5.29 26.37
N ASP A 449 -6.28 4.79 26.23
CA ASP A 449 -7.42 5.64 25.89
C ASP A 449 -7.79 6.54 27.09
N PHE A 450 -7.31 7.78 27.03
CA PHE A 450 -7.58 8.78 28.05
C PHE A 450 -8.98 9.40 27.93
N ILE A 451 -9.63 9.25 26.78
CA ILE A 451 -10.92 9.87 26.47
C ILE A 451 -12.05 8.92 26.85
N ASN A 452 -11.94 7.65 26.48
CA ASN A 452 -12.95 6.62 26.70
C ASN A 452 -12.38 5.41 27.45
N PRO A 453 -11.94 5.54 28.71
CA PRO A 453 -11.21 4.49 29.45
C PRO A 453 -12.07 3.26 29.82
N GLU A 454 -13.37 3.29 29.57
CA GLU A 454 -14.31 2.21 29.86
C GLU A 454 -14.71 1.39 28.61
N ILE A 455 -14.24 1.79 27.43
CA ILE A 455 -14.36 1.04 26.16
C ILE A 455 -13.10 0.18 26.00
#